data_AF-A0A9X1PR22-F1
#
_entry.id   AF-A0A9X1PR22-F1
#
_cell.length_a   1.000
_cell.length_b   1.000
_cell.length_c   1.000
_cell.angle_alpha   90.00
_cell.angle_beta   90.00
_cell.angle_gamma   90.00
#
_symmetry.space_group_name_H-M   'P 1'
#
loop_
_entity.id
_entity.type
_entity.pdbx_description
1 polymer ?
#
loop_
_entity_poly.entity_id
_entity_poly.type
_entity_poly.pdbx_seq_one_letter_code
_entity_poly.pdbx_strand_id
1 'polypeptide(L)'
;MTRVFGSNSSVYQEWTQIGYLLYTVGSPADLPFVHLKKLLLVLINPTFALPSQKRISLVLRQGLINQYFIHLLINAMKNLLLIRISRSSLIISRAMLLFALLIFFQSCKDPDIASDPSVSQQTGNDPQLQALSNVLASVTGAPVDKVVYDLNEKTFTIDGDIKVSRSSAEGYLNADKGSRVNQRQLLWTLKDEVVKDIKVHFAWGVYTDWYEPAILAMKDWNEIPNTKVHFHQTTNLDEADIRITAQYGFPNPDGSPNWVARQCLPNADGTIGGGMEVNVYYNAESIMPLSKKRLAIAHELGHAIGLTHTDKLSGFLEVQVCDTPIMDSYSVMNSSVSNWKGFSKYDMKAVATMYPQHTWKYYPTQATDIAASSGKTQWLWTISKTPASGGYAINRYNYVTHQFLPVPGGALRIAVGPDGLPWIVNNKGEIYKMSIDSKWQKLTGSALDIAVGTTGTVHIISTVPAPGGFAIKYWKNNQWNQLPGKGAVRIAVSSTGVAWAIDNANKILKSNGTYMEDTGAFGRDIAAGGNGSVYAIGQTAVLGGYSVKKNENGCWVQLDGGGVAITAHGNGMGPAVIDNFGMVREY
;
A
#
# COMPACT_ATOMS: atom_id res chain seq x y z
N MET A 1 -32.08 29.68 51.09
CA MET A 1 -32.20 31.16 51.05
C MET A 1 -30.89 31.75 50.50
N THR A 2 -30.89 33.04 50.17
CA THR A 2 -29.70 33.92 50.02
C THR A 2 -28.59 33.59 49.01
N ARG A 3 -28.64 34.31 47.86
CA ARG A 3 -27.51 34.96 47.12
C ARG A 3 -26.38 34.04 46.58
N VAL A 4 -25.66 34.39 45.50
CA VAL A 4 -25.43 35.70 44.84
C VAL A 4 -25.74 35.63 43.34
N PHE A 5 -26.47 36.63 42.82
CA PHE A 5 -26.40 37.02 41.41
C PHE A 5 -25.62 38.34 41.32
N GLY A 6 -24.61 38.40 40.45
CA GLY A 6 -23.75 39.58 40.29
C GLY A 6 -23.37 39.82 38.82
N SER A 7 -23.71 41.01 38.33
CA SER A 7 -23.12 41.72 37.18
C SER A 7 -22.48 40.90 36.04
N ASN A 8 -23.19 40.80 34.90
CA ASN A 8 -22.55 40.66 33.58
C ASN A 8 -23.47 41.17 32.43
N SER A 9 -24.19 42.28 32.67
CA SER A 9 -25.18 42.85 31.74
C SER A 9 -24.59 43.74 30.65
N SER A 10 -23.37 44.27 30.81
CA SER A 10 -22.73 45.18 29.84
C SER A 10 -22.51 44.51 28.48
N VAL A 11 -21.86 43.34 28.48
CA VAL A 11 -21.51 42.59 27.26
C VAL A 11 -22.76 42.30 26.41
N TYR A 12 -23.88 41.94 27.04
CA TYR A 12 -25.11 41.60 26.32
C TYR A 12 -25.82 42.82 25.68
N GLN A 13 -25.60 44.03 26.24
CA GLN A 13 -26.06 45.28 25.64
C GLN A 13 -25.15 45.77 24.50
N GLU A 14 -23.82 45.60 24.62
CA GLU A 14 -22.89 45.92 23.52
C GLU A 14 -23.18 45.11 22.25
N TRP A 15 -23.39 43.79 22.36
CA TRP A 15 -23.68 42.95 21.19
C TRP A 15 -25.01 43.28 20.51
N THR A 16 -26.03 43.72 21.26
CA THR A 16 -27.31 44.13 20.67
C THR A 16 -27.20 45.46 19.93
N GLN A 17 -26.40 46.42 20.41
CA GLN A 17 -26.12 47.65 19.67
C GLN A 17 -25.35 47.39 18.36
N ILE A 18 -24.33 46.52 18.39
CA ILE A 18 -23.56 46.17 17.18
C ILE A 18 -24.46 45.50 16.13
N GLY A 19 -25.35 44.59 16.53
CA GLY A 19 -26.34 43.98 15.64
C GLY A 19 -27.32 45.00 15.04
N TYR A 20 -27.75 45.99 15.81
CA TYR A 20 -28.68 47.03 15.35
C TYR A 20 -28.00 48.03 14.37
N LEU A 21 -26.72 48.35 14.58
CA LEU A 21 -25.91 49.14 13.66
C LEU A 21 -25.73 48.45 12.31
N LEU A 22 -25.39 47.15 12.31
CA LEU A 22 -25.27 46.34 11.09
C LEU A 22 -26.61 46.16 10.34
N TYR A 23 -27.75 46.32 11.01
CA TYR A 23 -29.08 46.28 10.39
C TYR A 23 -29.51 47.64 9.81
N THR A 24 -28.93 48.75 10.28
CA THR A 24 -29.33 50.13 9.90
C THR A 24 -28.36 50.80 8.93
N VAL A 25 -27.09 50.42 8.91
CA VAL A 25 -26.08 50.93 7.97
C VAL A 25 -25.79 49.87 6.90
N GLY A 26 -26.39 50.03 5.71
CA GLY A 26 -26.38 49.04 4.62
C GLY A 26 -25.03 48.83 3.91
N SER A 27 -23.91 49.24 4.51
CA SER A 27 -22.55 49.12 3.99
C SER A 27 -21.56 48.97 5.15
N PRO A 28 -20.62 48.00 5.11
CA PRO A 28 -19.56 47.89 6.13
C PRO A 28 -18.53 49.03 6.11
N ALA A 29 -18.53 49.88 5.07
CA ALA A 29 -17.50 50.91 4.86
C ALA A 29 -17.58 52.08 5.86
N ASP A 30 -18.77 52.36 6.40
CA ASP A 30 -19.06 53.56 7.20
C ASP A 30 -18.91 53.33 8.72
N LEU A 31 -18.29 52.21 9.14
CA LEU A 31 -18.14 51.83 10.54
C LEU A 31 -16.93 52.50 11.24
N PRO A 32 -17.09 53.09 12.44
CA PRO A 32 -15.98 53.70 13.18
C PRO A 32 -14.83 52.71 13.48
N PHE A 33 -13.60 53.14 13.18
CA PHE A 33 -12.37 52.33 13.16
C PHE A 33 -12.11 51.46 14.41
N VAL A 34 -12.59 51.89 15.58
CA VAL A 34 -12.52 51.16 16.86
C VAL A 34 -13.24 49.80 16.80
N HIS A 35 -14.35 49.69 16.06
CA HIS A 35 -15.14 48.46 15.95
C HIS A 35 -14.54 47.48 14.94
N LEU A 36 -14.01 47.97 13.81
CA LEU A 36 -13.28 47.15 12.83
C LEU A 36 -12.13 46.38 13.50
N LYS A 37 -11.38 47.04 14.38
CA LYS A 37 -10.22 46.47 15.07
C LYS A 37 -10.58 45.35 16.05
N LYS A 38 -11.79 45.39 16.66
CA LYS A 38 -12.32 44.28 17.50
C LYS A 38 -12.75 43.09 16.64
N LEU A 39 -13.40 43.34 15.49
CA LEU A 39 -13.82 42.27 14.57
C LEU A 39 -12.62 41.47 14.03
N LEU A 40 -11.55 42.18 13.66
CA LEU A 40 -10.32 41.58 13.14
C LEU A 40 -9.60 40.70 14.18
N LEU A 41 -9.66 41.07 15.46
CA LEU A 41 -9.00 40.33 16.55
C LEU A 41 -9.55 38.91 16.73
N VAL A 42 -10.85 38.71 16.46
CA VAL A 42 -11.54 37.41 16.60
C VAL A 42 -11.18 36.45 15.46
N LEU A 43 -10.82 36.96 14.28
CA LEU A 43 -10.48 36.15 13.11
C LEU A 43 -9.06 35.57 13.16
N ILE A 44 -8.17 36.10 14.01
CA ILE A 44 -6.72 35.85 13.93
C ILE A 44 -6.18 34.92 15.04
N ASN A 45 -6.92 34.68 16.13
CA ASN A 45 -6.41 33.92 17.29
C ASN A 45 -7.39 32.86 17.85
N PRO A 46 -7.36 31.60 17.36
CA PRO A 46 -8.36 30.58 17.66
C PRO A 46 -8.01 29.57 18.78
N THR A 47 -7.13 29.90 19.75
CA THR A 47 -6.79 28.99 20.87
C THR A 47 -6.63 29.68 22.22
N PHE A 48 -7.64 29.55 23.10
CA PHE A 48 -7.45 29.45 24.55
C PHE A 48 -8.52 28.53 25.17
N ALA A 49 -8.21 27.87 26.28
CA ALA A 49 -8.82 26.59 26.66
C ALA A 49 -10.26 26.65 27.21
N LEU A 50 -11.12 25.70 26.77
CA LEU A 50 -12.30 25.23 27.51
C LEU A 50 -12.56 23.72 27.26
N PRO A 51 -13.14 22.96 28.23
CA PRO A 51 -13.22 21.49 28.14
C PRO A 51 -14.30 20.90 27.21
N SER A 52 -14.18 19.60 26.94
CA SER A 52 -14.95 18.84 25.96
C SER A 52 -16.34 18.39 26.44
N GLN A 53 -17.36 19.25 26.26
CA GLN A 53 -18.74 18.76 26.01
C GLN A 53 -19.67 19.71 25.22
N LYS A 54 -19.22 20.90 24.80
CA LYS A 54 -20.04 21.90 24.08
C LYS A 54 -19.62 22.18 22.62
N ARG A 55 -19.06 21.20 21.90
CA ARG A 55 -18.69 21.38 20.47
C ARG A 55 -19.86 21.27 19.48
N ILE A 56 -20.92 20.51 19.80
CA ILE A 56 -22.01 20.20 18.85
C ILE A 56 -22.92 21.40 18.55
N SER A 57 -23.17 22.28 19.52
CA SER A 57 -24.10 23.41 19.36
C SER A 57 -23.54 24.63 18.59
N LEU A 58 -22.23 24.66 18.30
CA LEU A 58 -21.60 25.75 17.54
C LEU A 58 -21.59 25.45 16.03
N VAL A 59 -21.19 24.23 15.64
CA VAL A 59 -21.12 23.79 14.24
C VAL A 59 -22.48 23.92 13.54
N LEU A 60 -23.58 23.58 14.23
CA LEU A 60 -24.95 23.71 13.73
C LEU A 60 -25.43 25.17 13.55
N ARG A 61 -24.70 26.18 14.03
CA ARG A 61 -25.00 27.60 13.77
C ARG A 61 -24.09 28.21 12.70
N GLN A 62 -22.90 27.66 12.47
CA GLN A 62 -22.00 28.11 11.42
C GLN A 62 -22.62 27.97 10.01
N GLY A 63 -23.31 26.85 9.74
CA GLY A 63 -23.93 26.58 8.44
C GLY A 63 -25.06 27.55 8.04
N LEU A 64 -25.85 28.01 9.01
CA LEU A 64 -26.96 28.95 8.78
C LEU A 64 -26.47 30.34 8.36
N ILE A 65 -25.31 30.79 8.85
CA ILE A 65 -24.72 32.08 8.49
C ILE A 65 -24.24 32.07 7.03
N ASN A 66 -23.61 30.97 6.57
CA ASN A 66 -23.16 30.83 5.18
C ASN A 66 -24.31 30.86 4.18
N GLN A 67 -25.44 30.21 4.47
CA GLN A 67 -26.60 30.20 3.56
C GLN A 67 -27.20 31.61 3.36
N TYR A 68 -27.27 32.43 4.41
CA TYR A 68 -27.72 33.82 4.29
C TYR A 68 -26.77 34.69 3.45
N PHE A 69 -25.45 34.50 3.59
CA PHE A 69 -24.46 35.26 2.82
C PHE A 69 -24.53 34.96 1.32
N ILE A 70 -24.72 33.68 0.95
CA ILE A 70 -24.90 33.24 -0.44
C ILE A 70 -26.19 33.80 -1.04
N HIS A 71 -27.29 33.80 -0.29
CA HIS A 71 -28.56 34.40 -0.75
C HIS A 71 -28.47 35.91 -1.00
N LEU A 72 -27.68 36.63 -0.18
CA LEU A 72 -27.44 38.07 -0.38
C LEU A 72 -26.66 38.33 -1.68
N LEU A 73 -25.61 37.56 -1.94
CA LEU A 73 -24.81 37.61 -3.16
C LEU A 73 -25.64 37.35 -4.43
N ILE A 74 -26.50 36.33 -4.41
CA ILE A 74 -27.38 36.00 -5.54
C ILE A 74 -28.36 37.14 -5.86
N ASN A 75 -28.91 37.80 -4.84
CA ASN A 75 -29.80 38.95 -5.03
C ASN A 75 -29.06 40.22 -5.47
N ALA A 76 -27.83 40.45 -4.99
CA ALA A 76 -26.97 41.54 -5.47
C ALA A 76 -26.65 41.40 -6.97
N MET A 77 -26.29 40.20 -7.42
CA MET A 77 -26.04 39.92 -8.85
C MET A 77 -27.28 40.09 -9.72
N LYS A 78 -28.48 39.72 -9.23
CA LYS A 78 -29.74 39.95 -9.97
C LYS A 78 -30.05 41.43 -10.21
N ASN A 79 -29.74 42.30 -9.24
CA ASN A 79 -29.98 43.74 -9.39
C ASN A 79 -28.99 44.43 -10.35
N LEU A 80 -27.77 43.89 -10.50
CA LEU A 80 -26.78 44.38 -11.47
C LEU A 80 -27.16 44.12 -12.94
N LEU A 81 -28.10 43.20 -13.21
CA LEU A 81 -28.55 42.81 -14.55
C LEU A 81 -29.82 43.56 -15.05
N LEU A 82 -30.34 44.53 -14.30
CA LEU A 82 -31.60 45.23 -14.61
C LEU A 82 -31.48 46.77 -14.67
N ILE A 83 -30.45 47.28 -15.36
CA ILE A 83 -30.40 48.70 -15.74
C ILE A 83 -31.32 48.93 -16.95
N ARG A 84 -32.37 49.74 -16.77
CA ARG A 84 -33.34 50.07 -17.83
C ARG A 84 -32.70 50.90 -18.95
N ILE A 85 -32.90 50.48 -20.19
CA ILE A 85 -32.72 51.34 -21.36
C ILE A 85 -33.90 52.31 -21.45
N SER A 86 -33.67 53.60 -21.17
CA SER A 86 -34.61 54.68 -21.48
C SER A 86 -34.18 55.41 -22.77
N ARG A 87 -35.12 55.63 -23.70
CA ARG A 87 -34.85 56.31 -24.97
C ARG A 87 -34.74 57.82 -24.78
N SER A 88 -33.54 58.38 -24.88
CA SER A 88 -33.26 59.81 -25.14
C SER A 88 -31.81 60.01 -25.58
N SER A 89 -31.49 61.17 -26.16
CA SER A 89 -30.16 61.54 -26.70
C SER A 89 -29.51 60.51 -27.65
N LEU A 90 -30.02 60.47 -28.88
CA LEU A 90 -29.22 60.08 -30.04
C LEU A 90 -28.16 61.18 -30.33
N ILE A 91 -27.19 60.93 -31.20
CA ILE A 91 -26.21 61.91 -31.75
C ILE A 91 -24.98 62.25 -30.85
N ILE A 92 -24.44 61.31 -30.06
CA ILE A 92 -22.98 61.30 -29.73
C ILE A 92 -22.42 59.87 -29.84
N SER A 93 -22.35 59.32 -31.06
CA SER A 93 -21.92 57.90 -31.25
C SER A 93 -21.23 57.62 -32.60
N ARG A 94 -20.49 58.60 -33.16
CA ARG A 94 -19.65 58.38 -34.35
C ARG A 94 -18.24 58.97 -34.31
N ALA A 95 -17.95 59.95 -33.42
CA ALA A 95 -16.61 60.50 -33.28
C ALA A 95 -15.64 59.57 -32.51
N MET A 96 -16.05 59.06 -31.33
CA MET A 96 -15.17 58.23 -30.50
C MET A 96 -14.93 56.82 -31.06
N LEU A 97 -15.90 56.24 -31.79
CA LEU A 97 -15.76 54.91 -32.39
C LEU A 97 -14.73 54.87 -33.54
N LEU A 98 -14.47 56.02 -34.17
CA LEU A 98 -13.46 56.16 -35.23
C LEU A 98 -12.05 56.41 -34.68
N PHE A 99 -11.91 56.93 -33.46
CA PHE A 99 -10.59 57.20 -32.86
C PHE A 99 -9.95 55.94 -32.26
N ALA A 100 -10.77 55.00 -31.76
CA ALA A 100 -10.29 53.71 -31.24
C ALA A 100 -9.76 52.75 -32.32
N LEU A 101 -10.07 53.01 -33.60
CA LEU A 101 -9.75 52.13 -34.74
C LEU A 101 -8.42 52.47 -35.44
N LEU A 102 -7.70 53.51 -34.99
CA LEU A 102 -6.50 54.04 -35.67
C LEU A 102 -5.17 53.79 -34.92
N ILE A 103 -5.20 53.12 -33.76
CA ILE A 103 -4.00 52.89 -32.92
C ILE A 103 -3.32 51.53 -33.23
N PHE A 104 -3.94 50.66 -34.04
CA PHE A 104 -3.45 49.30 -34.32
C PHE A 104 -2.58 49.14 -35.59
N PHE A 105 -2.17 50.22 -36.25
CA PHE A 105 -1.31 50.16 -37.44
C PHE A 105 -0.08 51.08 -37.34
N GLN A 106 1.01 50.58 -36.73
CA GLN A 106 2.36 50.56 -37.35
C GLN A 106 3.44 50.02 -36.39
N SER A 107 3.88 48.78 -36.62
CA SER A 107 5.28 48.37 -36.49
C SER A 107 5.46 47.06 -37.27
N CYS A 108 6.36 47.04 -38.26
CA CYS A 108 6.46 45.93 -39.20
C CYS A 108 7.77 45.16 -39.04
N LYS A 109 7.66 43.85 -38.84
CA LYS A 109 8.51 42.83 -39.48
C LYS A 109 7.91 41.44 -39.27
N ASP A 110 7.67 40.73 -40.37
CA ASP A 110 7.51 39.28 -40.34
C ASP A 110 8.82 38.63 -39.86
N PRO A 111 8.75 37.53 -39.12
CA PRO A 111 8.88 36.25 -39.82
C PRO A 111 8.03 35.09 -39.27
N ASP A 112 7.84 34.11 -40.18
CA ASP A 112 7.62 32.67 -39.95
C ASP A 112 6.36 32.16 -39.20
N ILE A 113 5.91 31.00 -39.67
CA ILE A 113 4.77 30.26 -39.11
C ILE A 113 5.21 29.62 -37.80
N ALA A 114 4.83 30.23 -36.67
CA ALA A 114 5.06 29.64 -35.36
C ALA A 114 4.29 28.30 -35.23
N SER A 115 5.04 27.22 -34.98
CA SER A 115 4.48 25.93 -34.59
C SER A 115 3.82 26.00 -33.21
N ASP A 116 2.97 25.01 -32.94
CA ASP A 116 2.37 24.69 -31.64
C ASP A 116 3.38 24.83 -30.46
N PRO A 117 2.98 25.33 -29.27
CA PRO A 117 3.92 25.62 -28.19
C PRO A 117 4.53 24.33 -27.64
N SER A 118 5.74 24.03 -28.13
CA SER A 118 6.46 22.80 -27.83
C SER A 118 6.65 22.60 -26.33
N VAL A 119 6.20 21.45 -25.82
CA VAL A 119 6.55 20.95 -24.49
C VAL A 119 8.07 21.02 -24.33
N SER A 120 8.54 21.62 -23.24
CA SER A 120 9.97 21.79 -22.95
C SER A 120 10.61 20.46 -22.49
N GLN A 121 10.73 19.51 -23.42
CA GLN A 121 11.35 18.21 -23.18
C GLN A 121 12.88 18.36 -23.17
N GLN A 122 13.52 18.03 -22.06
CA GLN A 122 14.99 17.95 -21.98
C GLN A 122 15.47 16.51 -22.16
N THR A 123 15.92 16.18 -23.37
CA THR A 123 16.62 14.94 -23.68
C THR A 123 18.13 15.07 -23.41
N GLY A 124 18.58 14.58 -22.25
CA GLY A 124 19.91 13.95 -22.13
C GLY A 124 21.10 14.72 -21.53
N ASN A 125 20.97 16.01 -21.17
CA ASN A 125 22.14 16.82 -20.74
C ASN A 125 22.29 17.07 -19.22
N ASP A 126 21.34 16.67 -18.38
CA ASP A 126 21.49 16.71 -16.91
C ASP A 126 21.88 15.31 -16.39
N PRO A 127 23.06 15.11 -15.76
CA PRO A 127 23.48 13.83 -15.19
C PRO A 127 22.51 13.25 -14.15
N GLN A 128 21.79 14.09 -13.39
CA GLN A 128 20.81 13.62 -12.43
C GLN A 128 19.56 13.09 -13.15
N LEU A 129 19.02 13.82 -14.12
CA LEU A 129 17.90 13.32 -14.94
C LEU A 129 18.29 12.07 -15.72
N GLN A 130 19.51 11.96 -16.22
CA GLN A 130 20.00 10.75 -16.90
C GLN A 130 20.08 9.55 -15.94
N ALA A 131 20.55 9.74 -14.70
CA ALA A 131 20.53 8.69 -13.68
C ALA A 131 19.10 8.25 -13.31
N LEU A 132 18.15 9.19 -13.25
CA LEU A 132 16.73 8.92 -13.01
C LEU A 132 16.09 8.16 -14.18
N SER A 133 16.27 8.61 -15.43
CA SER A 133 15.78 7.88 -16.61
C SER A 133 16.35 6.47 -16.71
N ASN A 134 17.64 6.29 -16.39
CA ASN A 134 18.28 4.97 -16.39
C ASN A 134 17.70 4.01 -15.33
N VAL A 135 17.39 4.47 -14.11
CA VAL A 135 16.76 3.58 -13.11
C VAL A 135 15.30 3.30 -13.45
N LEU A 136 14.56 4.27 -13.98
CA LEU A 136 13.17 4.08 -14.41
C LEU A 136 13.05 3.08 -15.58
N ALA A 137 13.90 3.21 -16.59
CA ALA A 137 14.04 2.22 -17.67
C ALA A 137 14.45 0.83 -17.12
N SER A 138 15.37 0.78 -16.15
CA SER A 138 15.80 -0.48 -15.52
C SER A 138 14.73 -1.19 -14.68
N VAL A 139 13.74 -0.46 -14.16
CA VAL A 139 12.67 -0.98 -13.28
C VAL A 139 11.43 -1.36 -14.09
N THR A 140 11.00 -0.54 -15.04
CA THR A 140 9.88 -0.85 -15.97
C THR A 140 10.28 -1.86 -17.05
N GLY A 141 11.56 -1.87 -17.42
CA GLY A 141 12.09 -2.60 -18.58
C GLY A 141 11.93 -1.86 -19.91
N ALA A 142 11.37 -0.65 -19.93
CA ALA A 142 11.25 0.18 -21.12
C ALA A 142 12.63 0.63 -21.66
N PRO A 143 12.78 0.92 -22.96
CA PRO A 143 13.98 1.55 -23.52
C PRO A 143 14.23 2.93 -22.90
N VAL A 144 15.51 3.34 -22.74
CA VAL A 144 15.86 4.63 -22.11
C VAL A 144 15.38 5.82 -22.94
N ASP A 145 15.37 5.71 -24.27
CA ASP A 145 14.82 6.69 -25.20
C ASP A 145 13.28 6.82 -25.13
N LYS A 146 12.61 5.87 -24.46
CA LYS A 146 11.18 5.93 -24.13
C LYS A 146 10.90 6.54 -22.75
N VAL A 147 11.90 7.08 -22.05
CA VAL A 147 11.74 7.78 -20.77
C VAL A 147 11.91 9.29 -20.97
N VAL A 148 10.79 10.00 -21.13
CA VAL A 148 10.74 11.46 -21.37
C VAL A 148 10.42 12.18 -20.08
N TYR A 149 11.15 13.26 -19.76
CA TYR A 149 10.90 14.09 -18.58
C TYR A 149 10.24 15.43 -18.94
N ASP A 150 9.12 15.75 -18.29
CA ASP A 150 8.48 17.06 -18.35
C ASP A 150 8.97 17.96 -17.19
N LEU A 151 9.54 19.12 -17.55
CA LEU A 151 10.09 20.09 -16.59
C LEU A 151 9.01 20.82 -15.76
N ASN A 152 7.79 20.96 -16.29
CA ASN A 152 6.69 21.72 -15.70
C ASN A 152 5.87 20.84 -14.75
N GLU A 153 5.48 19.64 -15.21
CA GLU A 153 4.84 18.61 -14.38
C GLU A 153 5.82 17.92 -13.42
N LYS A 154 7.14 18.08 -13.62
CA LYS A 154 8.23 17.43 -12.87
C LYS A 154 8.07 15.91 -12.82
N THR A 155 7.62 15.35 -13.94
CA THR A 155 7.13 13.98 -14.05
C THR A 155 7.74 13.32 -15.28
N PHE A 156 8.17 12.07 -15.12
CA PHE A 156 8.61 11.22 -16.21
C PHE A 156 7.39 10.52 -16.83
N THR A 157 7.36 10.43 -18.16
CA THR A 157 6.49 9.52 -18.90
C THR A 157 7.37 8.44 -19.54
N ILE A 158 6.99 7.19 -19.36
CA ILE A 158 7.73 5.99 -19.78
C ILE A 158 6.84 5.20 -20.74
N ASP A 159 7.36 4.80 -21.89
CA ASP A 159 6.65 4.15 -23.02
C ASP A 159 5.51 4.98 -23.67
N GLY A 160 4.77 5.80 -22.90
CA GLY A 160 3.72 6.74 -23.32
C GLY A 160 2.59 6.90 -22.29
N ASP A 161 2.44 5.87 -21.45
CA ASP A 161 1.31 5.53 -20.57
C ASP A 161 1.73 5.51 -19.08
N ILE A 162 2.91 4.98 -18.77
CA ILE A 162 3.45 4.95 -17.41
C ILE A 162 3.94 6.34 -16.99
N LYS A 163 3.31 6.99 -16.01
CA LYS A 163 3.85 8.22 -15.36
C LYS A 163 4.57 7.94 -14.04
N VAL A 164 5.63 8.70 -13.73
CA VAL A 164 6.35 8.66 -12.44
C VAL A 164 6.81 10.06 -12.02
N SER A 165 6.45 10.51 -10.81
CA SER A 165 6.91 11.79 -10.27
C SER A 165 8.42 11.80 -9.98
N ARG A 166 9.08 12.95 -10.11
CA ARG A 166 10.53 13.05 -9.83
C ARG A 166 10.92 12.58 -8.42
N SER A 167 10.11 12.83 -7.41
CA SER A 167 10.37 12.34 -6.04
C SER A 167 10.31 10.82 -5.93
N SER A 168 9.40 10.16 -6.64
CA SER A 168 9.35 8.69 -6.71
C SER A 168 10.52 8.13 -7.51
N ALA A 169 10.93 8.79 -8.61
CA ALA A 169 12.15 8.47 -9.36
C ALA A 169 13.42 8.56 -8.50
N GLU A 170 13.55 9.64 -7.72
CA GLU A 170 14.64 9.82 -6.74
C GLU A 170 14.57 8.77 -5.62
N GLY A 171 13.37 8.28 -5.27
CA GLY A 171 13.18 7.06 -4.50
C GLY A 171 13.86 5.85 -5.16
N TYR A 172 13.46 5.45 -6.37
CA TYR A 172 13.97 4.26 -7.06
C TYR A 172 15.51 4.27 -7.20
N LEU A 173 16.12 5.44 -7.38
CA LEU A 173 17.59 5.59 -7.47
C LEU A 173 18.32 5.25 -6.16
N ASN A 174 17.71 5.55 -5.02
CA ASN A 174 18.30 5.40 -3.68
C ASN A 174 17.98 4.06 -3.00
N ALA A 175 17.22 3.17 -3.65
CA ALA A 175 16.78 1.91 -3.06
C ALA A 175 17.81 0.78 -3.17
N ASP A 176 17.86 -0.07 -2.14
CA ASP A 176 18.86 -1.12 -2.01
C ASP A 176 18.53 -2.33 -2.91
N LYS A 177 19.52 -2.81 -3.69
CA LYS A 177 19.29 -3.61 -4.92
C LYS A 177 19.19 -5.12 -4.64
N GLY A 178 18.15 -5.53 -3.93
CA GLY A 178 17.92 -6.90 -3.48
C GLY A 178 16.99 -7.77 -4.34
N SER A 179 17.59 -8.68 -5.14
CA SER A 179 16.91 -9.83 -5.82
C SER A 179 16.05 -9.52 -7.06
N ARG A 180 15.48 -10.56 -7.69
CA ARG A 180 14.96 -10.61 -9.08
C ARG A 180 13.70 -11.52 -9.25
N VAL A 181 13.05 -11.84 -10.39
CA VAL A 181 13.13 -11.61 -11.87
C VAL A 181 11.72 -11.80 -12.51
N ASN A 182 11.24 -11.06 -13.53
CA ASN A 182 10.07 -11.38 -14.42
C ASN A 182 8.55 -11.36 -14.01
N GLN A 183 7.67 -11.08 -14.99
CA GLN A 183 6.36 -10.37 -14.87
C GLN A 183 6.39 -9.25 -13.83
N ARG A 184 6.60 -8.02 -14.30
CA ARG A 184 7.24 -6.98 -13.49
C ARG A 184 6.24 -6.21 -12.63
N GLN A 185 6.43 -6.31 -11.32
CA GLN A 185 5.97 -5.32 -10.36
C GLN A 185 7.06 -4.29 -10.08
N LEU A 186 6.65 -3.15 -9.53
CA LEU A 186 7.56 -2.16 -8.96
C LEU A 186 8.21 -2.65 -7.67
N LEU A 187 9.28 -1.93 -7.28
CA LEU A 187 9.95 -2.09 -6.00
C LEU A 187 9.08 -1.68 -4.81
N TRP A 188 8.05 -0.85 -5.04
CA TRP A 188 7.02 -0.49 -4.05
C TRP A 188 5.63 -0.84 -4.54
N THR A 189 4.94 -1.64 -3.74
CA THR A 189 3.51 -1.92 -3.85
C THR A 189 2.72 -0.99 -2.93
N LEU A 190 1.41 -0.89 -3.16
CA LEU A 190 0.50 -0.17 -2.27
C LEU A 190 0.48 -0.80 -0.86
N LYS A 191 0.19 0.02 0.15
CA LYS A 191 -0.09 -0.48 1.50
C LYS A 191 -1.42 -1.25 1.53
N ASP A 192 -1.48 -2.29 2.38
CA ASP A 192 -2.69 -3.08 2.69
C ASP A 192 -3.93 -2.22 3.03
N GLU A 193 -3.72 -1.04 3.59
CA GLU A 193 -4.79 -0.10 3.97
C GLU A 193 -5.31 0.76 2.82
N VAL A 194 -4.52 0.96 1.76
CA VAL A 194 -4.86 1.72 0.55
C VAL A 194 -5.47 0.81 -0.51
N VAL A 195 -4.84 -0.34 -0.77
CA VAL A 195 -5.19 -1.21 -1.92
C VAL A 195 -6.61 -1.80 -1.86
N LYS A 196 -7.18 -1.89 -0.65
CA LYS A 196 -8.52 -2.43 -0.36
C LYS A 196 -9.67 -1.43 -0.49
N ASP A 197 -9.37 -0.16 -0.78
CA ASP A 197 -10.33 0.94 -0.65
C ASP A 197 -10.04 2.07 -1.68
N ILE A 198 -9.57 1.72 -2.87
CA ILE A 198 -9.09 2.71 -3.86
C ILE A 198 -10.29 3.49 -4.42
N LYS A 199 -10.34 4.79 -4.15
CA LYS A 199 -11.41 5.71 -4.60
C LYS A 199 -11.08 6.35 -5.93
N VAL A 200 -11.94 6.14 -6.91
CA VAL A 200 -11.78 6.65 -8.29
C VAL A 200 -12.80 7.75 -8.56
N HIS A 201 -12.33 8.93 -8.96
CA HIS A 201 -13.16 10.11 -9.23
C HIS A 201 -13.06 10.54 -10.70
N PHE A 202 -14.20 10.77 -11.34
CA PHE A 202 -14.27 11.26 -12.72
C PHE A 202 -14.33 12.79 -12.74
N ALA A 203 -13.27 13.46 -13.20
CA ALA A 203 -13.23 14.91 -13.26
C ALA A 203 -14.17 15.49 -14.32
N TRP A 204 -14.66 16.70 -14.07
CA TRP A 204 -15.43 17.46 -15.06
C TRP A 204 -14.62 17.64 -16.36
N GLY A 205 -15.23 17.29 -17.50
CA GLY A 205 -14.56 17.23 -18.81
C GLY A 205 -14.23 15.81 -19.27
N VAL A 206 -14.22 14.81 -18.38
CA VAL A 206 -14.29 13.40 -18.82
C VAL A 206 -15.69 13.17 -19.40
N TYR A 207 -15.76 12.75 -20.66
CA TYR A 207 -17.02 12.50 -21.36
C TYR A 207 -17.61 11.15 -20.94
N THR A 208 -18.92 10.98 -21.11
CA THR A 208 -19.65 9.73 -20.80
C THR A 208 -19.04 8.49 -21.46
N ASP A 209 -18.40 8.68 -22.61
CA ASP A 209 -17.68 7.66 -23.39
C ASP A 209 -16.56 6.93 -22.63
N TRP A 210 -16.10 7.48 -21.50
CA TRP A 210 -15.09 6.88 -20.62
C TRP A 210 -15.63 6.41 -19.26
N TYR A 211 -16.84 6.80 -18.86
CA TYR A 211 -17.43 6.37 -17.59
C TYR A 211 -17.71 4.86 -17.60
N GLU A 212 -18.41 4.37 -18.62
CA GLU A 212 -18.77 2.95 -18.74
C GLU A 212 -17.53 2.01 -18.81
N PRO A 213 -16.53 2.21 -19.70
CA PRO A 213 -15.36 1.34 -19.73
C PRO A 213 -14.54 1.38 -18.42
N ALA A 214 -14.51 2.50 -17.70
CA ALA A 214 -13.83 2.60 -16.41
C ALA A 214 -14.59 1.91 -15.27
N ILE A 215 -15.91 2.05 -15.21
CA ILE A 215 -16.76 1.32 -14.25
C ILE A 215 -16.65 -0.19 -14.49
N LEU A 216 -16.63 -0.62 -15.75
CA LEU A 216 -16.42 -2.01 -16.12
C LEU A 216 -15.01 -2.51 -15.74
N ALA A 217 -13.96 -1.73 -16.00
CA ALA A 217 -12.59 -2.10 -15.65
C ALA A 217 -12.35 -2.18 -14.12
N MET A 218 -12.93 -1.26 -13.33
CA MET A 218 -12.93 -1.37 -11.86
C MET A 218 -13.66 -2.63 -11.41
N LYS A 219 -14.82 -2.93 -12.02
CA LYS A 219 -15.58 -4.15 -11.72
C LYS A 219 -14.77 -5.40 -12.04
N ASP A 220 -14.10 -5.46 -13.20
CA ASP A 220 -13.25 -6.58 -13.59
C ASP A 220 -12.17 -6.84 -12.53
N TRP A 221 -11.45 -5.80 -12.10
CA TRP A 221 -10.42 -5.93 -11.06
C TRP A 221 -10.98 -6.47 -9.73
N ASN A 222 -12.17 -6.02 -9.34
CA ASN A 222 -12.87 -6.47 -8.13
C ASN A 222 -13.43 -7.90 -8.23
N GLU A 223 -13.58 -8.46 -9.44
CA GLU A 223 -14.01 -9.85 -9.66
C GLU A 223 -12.83 -10.85 -9.62
N ILE A 224 -11.57 -10.39 -9.44
CA ILE A 224 -10.41 -11.28 -9.22
C ILE A 224 -10.48 -11.90 -7.81
N PRO A 225 -10.41 -13.23 -7.66
CA PRO A 225 -10.45 -13.89 -6.36
C PRO A 225 -9.10 -13.83 -5.63
N ASN A 226 -9.16 -13.90 -4.29
CA ASN A 226 -8.00 -13.99 -3.37
C ASN A 226 -7.05 -12.77 -3.36
N THR A 227 -7.46 -11.63 -3.94
CA THR A 227 -6.78 -10.35 -3.80
C THR A 227 -7.54 -9.40 -2.88
N LYS A 228 -6.84 -8.45 -2.28
CA LYS A 228 -7.39 -7.28 -1.57
C LYS A 228 -7.77 -6.15 -2.51
N VAL A 229 -7.29 -6.14 -3.75
CA VAL A 229 -7.52 -5.04 -4.71
C VAL A 229 -9.01 -4.77 -4.85
N HIS A 230 -9.42 -3.56 -4.48
CA HIS A 230 -10.81 -3.13 -4.56
C HIS A 230 -10.89 -1.65 -4.93
N PHE A 231 -11.33 -1.38 -6.16
CA PHE A 231 -11.61 -0.05 -6.69
C PHE A 231 -13.10 0.28 -6.55
N HIS A 232 -13.43 1.52 -6.25
CA HIS A 232 -14.82 1.99 -6.34
C HIS A 232 -14.90 3.47 -6.73
N GLN A 233 -16.03 3.85 -7.34
CA GLN A 233 -16.27 5.24 -7.68
C GLN A 233 -16.60 6.06 -6.43
N THR A 234 -15.97 7.24 -6.29
CA THR A 234 -16.46 8.32 -5.42
C THR A 234 -16.98 9.50 -6.25
N THR A 235 -17.89 10.27 -5.66
CA THR A 235 -18.35 11.57 -6.17
C THR A 235 -17.71 12.75 -5.45
N ASN A 236 -17.04 12.52 -4.32
CA ASN A 236 -16.25 13.53 -3.62
C ASN A 236 -14.84 13.60 -4.25
N LEU A 237 -14.31 14.81 -4.43
CA LEU A 237 -12.97 15.01 -5.02
C LEU A 237 -11.86 14.92 -3.97
N ASP A 238 -12.15 15.34 -2.73
CA ASP A 238 -11.15 15.50 -1.67
C ASP A 238 -10.71 14.16 -1.02
N GLU A 239 -11.42 13.07 -1.35
CA GLU A 239 -11.09 11.69 -0.93
C GLU A 239 -10.60 10.82 -2.09
N ALA A 240 -10.46 11.36 -3.30
CA ALA A 240 -10.13 10.58 -4.49
C ALA A 240 -8.67 10.14 -4.50
N ASP A 241 -8.42 8.84 -4.42
CA ASP A 241 -7.08 8.26 -4.58
C ASP A 241 -6.61 8.32 -6.04
N ILE A 242 -7.50 8.00 -7.00
CA ILE A 242 -7.27 8.16 -8.45
C ILE A 242 -8.28 9.17 -8.99
N ARG A 243 -7.77 10.27 -9.57
CA ARG A 243 -8.60 11.23 -10.33
C ARG A 243 -8.43 10.98 -11.83
N ILE A 244 -9.48 10.48 -12.50
CA ILE A 244 -9.53 10.38 -13.96
C ILE A 244 -9.80 11.78 -14.54
N THR A 245 -8.98 12.21 -15.50
CA THR A 245 -9.02 13.53 -16.12
C THR A 245 -8.95 13.44 -17.65
N ALA A 246 -9.54 14.40 -18.35
CA ALA A 246 -9.50 14.48 -19.79
C ALA A 246 -8.31 15.33 -20.27
N GLN A 247 -7.55 14.82 -21.24
CA GLN A 247 -6.59 15.59 -22.03
C GLN A 247 -6.80 15.28 -23.52
N TYR A 248 -6.20 16.07 -24.41
CA TYR A 248 -6.26 15.85 -25.85
C TYR A 248 -4.87 15.68 -26.44
N GLY A 249 -4.68 14.67 -27.28
CA GLY A 249 -3.45 14.49 -28.06
C GLY A 249 -3.73 13.79 -29.38
N PHE A 250 -3.15 14.29 -30.47
CA PHE A 250 -3.21 13.63 -31.77
C PHE A 250 -2.47 12.29 -31.76
N PRO A 251 -2.90 11.28 -32.55
CA PRO A 251 -2.15 10.05 -32.76
C PRO A 251 -0.75 10.33 -33.36
N ASN A 252 0.10 9.31 -33.34
CA ASN A 252 1.40 9.34 -34.01
C ASN A 252 1.23 9.59 -35.53
N PRO A 253 2.28 10.08 -36.25
CA PRO A 253 2.20 10.34 -37.69
C PRO A 253 1.90 9.12 -38.58
N ASP A 254 2.04 7.90 -38.06
CA ASP A 254 1.67 6.63 -38.72
C ASP A 254 0.20 6.22 -38.47
N GLY A 255 -0.56 7.02 -37.71
CA GLY A 255 -1.94 6.73 -37.30
C GLY A 255 -2.07 5.81 -36.09
N SER A 256 -0.97 5.32 -35.50
CA SER A 256 -1.00 4.57 -34.24
C SER A 256 -1.32 5.48 -33.05
N PRO A 257 -1.93 4.97 -31.97
CA PRO A 257 -2.12 5.77 -30.77
C PRO A 257 -0.80 6.21 -30.16
N ASN A 258 -0.66 7.51 -29.86
CA ASN A 258 0.49 8.06 -29.14
C ASN A 258 0.45 7.70 -27.65
N TRP A 259 -0.73 7.84 -27.05
CA TRP A 259 -1.14 7.32 -25.74
C TRP A 259 -2.67 7.35 -25.70
N VAL A 260 -3.30 6.38 -25.02
CA VAL A 260 -4.77 6.20 -25.02
C VAL A 260 -5.38 6.62 -23.68
N ALA A 261 -4.82 6.06 -22.63
CA ALA A 261 -4.88 6.58 -21.27
C ALA A 261 -3.43 6.58 -20.73
N ARG A 262 -3.22 7.14 -19.53
CA ARG A 262 -1.94 7.11 -18.83
C ARG A 262 -2.14 7.31 -17.33
N GLN A 263 -1.37 6.61 -16.50
CA GLN A 263 -1.52 6.59 -15.05
C GLN A 263 -0.17 6.63 -14.33
N CYS A 264 -0.14 7.33 -13.21
CA CYS A 264 1.01 7.35 -12.31
C CYS A 264 1.18 6.03 -11.54
N LEU A 265 2.40 5.53 -11.51
CA LEU A 265 2.80 4.39 -10.68
C LEU A 265 2.76 4.74 -9.17
N PRO A 266 2.54 3.75 -8.27
CA PRO A 266 2.69 3.90 -6.82
C PRO A 266 3.87 4.76 -6.39
N ASN A 267 3.63 5.61 -5.40
CA ASN A 267 4.67 6.37 -4.74
C ASN A 267 5.55 5.45 -3.88
N ALA A 268 6.79 5.86 -3.65
CA ALA A 268 7.75 5.09 -2.85
C ALA A 268 7.35 4.89 -1.36
N ASP A 269 6.29 5.55 -0.90
CA ASP A 269 5.68 5.35 0.42
C ASP A 269 4.52 4.35 0.42
N GLY A 270 4.17 3.75 -0.72
CA GLY A 270 3.06 2.80 -0.86
C GLY A 270 1.67 3.45 -0.96
N THR A 271 1.57 4.72 -1.34
CA THR A 271 0.32 5.37 -1.75
C THR A 271 0.12 5.33 -3.27
N ILE A 272 -1.11 5.57 -3.73
CA ILE A 272 -1.42 5.73 -5.16
C ILE A 272 -0.64 6.93 -5.71
N GLY A 273 0.02 6.73 -6.85
CA GLY A 273 0.59 7.84 -7.60
C GLY A 273 -0.50 8.61 -8.35
N GLY A 274 -0.63 9.91 -8.06
CA GLY A 274 -1.30 10.89 -8.92
C GLY A 274 -2.71 10.54 -9.40
N GLY A 275 -3.06 11.04 -10.58
CA GLY A 275 -4.32 10.75 -11.28
C GLY A 275 -4.08 10.08 -12.62
N MET A 276 -5.18 9.65 -13.23
CA MET A 276 -5.22 9.07 -14.56
C MET A 276 -5.61 10.15 -15.57
N GLU A 277 -5.05 10.09 -16.76
CA GLU A 277 -5.45 10.92 -17.90
C GLU A 277 -6.00 10.01 -19.01
N VAL A 278 -7.07 10.44 -19.67
CA VAL A 278 -7.63 9.77 -20.86
C VAL A 278 -7.57 10.72 -22.06
N ASN A 279 -7.17 10.20 -23.21
CA ASN A 279 -7.02 10.99 -24.44
C ASN A 279 -8.37 11.08 -25.17
N VAL A 280 -9.03 12.23 -25.09
CA VAL A 280 -10.39 12.44 -25.62
C VAL A 280 -10.46 12.47 -27.14
N TYR A 281 -9.33 12.41 -27.85
CA TYR A 281 -9.30 12.05 -29.28
C TYR A 281 -10.02 10.72 -29.55
N TYR A 282 -9.93 9.76 -28.62
CA TYR A 282 -10.53 8.42 -28.74
C TYR A 282 -11.95 8.32 -28.15
N ASN A 283 -12.65 9.45 -27.90
CA ASN A 283 -14.03 9.43 -27.37
C ASN A 283 -14.99 8.65 -28.28
N ALA A 284 -14.96 8.89 -29.59
CA ALA A 284 -15.96 8.33 -30.50
C ALA A 284 -15.77 6.81 -30.69
N GLU A 285 -16.85 6.03 -30.52
CA GLU A 285 -16.85 4.57 -30.71
C GLU A 285 -16.38 4.12 -32.10
N SER A 286 -16.53 4.98 -33.12
CA SER A 286 -16.02 4.77 -34.48
C SER A 286 -14.50 4.89 -34.62
N ILE A 287 -13.83 5.55 -33.66
CA ILE A 287 -12.37 5.67 -33.57
C ILE A 287 -11.84 4.61 -32.59
N MET A 288 -12.47 4.48 -31.43
CA MET A 288 -12.13 3.49 -30.42
C MET A 288 -13.38 2.92 -29.74
N PRO A 289 -13.73 1.64 -30.00
CA PRO A 289 -14.85 0.99 -29.34
C PRO A 289 -14.63 0.82 -27.82
N LEU A 290 -15.71 0.76 -27.06
CA LEU A 290 -15.74 0.53 -25.61
C LEU A 290 -14.85 -0.64 -25.16
N SER A 291 -14.80 -1.73 -25.94
CA SER A 291 -13.93 -2.89 -25.67
C SER A 291 -12.43 -2.54 -25.62
N LYS A 292 -11.97 -1.56 -26.40
CA LYS A 292 -10.60 -1.06 -26.36
C LYS A 292 -10.37 -0.08 -25.22
N LYS A 293 -11.31 0.85 -25.00
CA LYS A 293 -11.26 1.78 -23.85
C LYS A 293 -11.21 1.04 -22.51
N ARG A 294 -12.00 -0.04 -22.37
CA ARG A 294 -12.02 -0.91 -21.18
C ARG A 294 -10.67 -1.59 -20.94
N LEU A 295 -10.01 -2.08 -21.99
CA LEU A 295 -8.65 -2.62 -21.87
C LEU A 295 -7.67 -1.53 -21.41
N ALA A 296 -7.72 -0.33 -22.00
CA ALA A 296 -6.85 0.78 -21.61
C ALA A 296 -7.05 1.16 -20.13
N ILE A 297 -8.29 1.38 -19.66
CA ILE A 297 -8.51 1.69 -18.23
C ILE A 297 -8.13 0.51 -17.32
N ALA A 298 -8.36 -0.75 -17.72
CA ALA A 298 -7.92 -1.90 -16.94
C ALA A 298 -6.38 -1.97 -16.81
N HIS A 299 -5.65 -1.63 -17.88
CA HIS A 299 -4.19 -1.50 -17.91
C HIS A 299 -3.71 -0.38 -16.99
N GLU A 300 -4.29 0.82 -17.09
CA GLU A 300 -3.95 1.95 -16.20
C GLU A 300 -4.22 1.63 -14.73
N LEU A 301 -5.35 1.01 -14.40
CA LEU A 301 -5.63 0.57 -13.03
C LEU A 301 -4.61 -0.48 -12.55
N GLY A 302 -4.05 -1.29 -13.46
CA GLY A 302 -2.90 -2.16 -13.20
C GLY A 302 -1.62 -1.38 -12.86
N HIS A 303 -1.34 -0.28 -13.56
CA HIS A 303 -0.26 0.65 -13.21
C HIS A 303 -0.47 1.31 -11.84
N ALA A 304 -1.70 1.72 -11.52
CA ALA A 304 -2.02 2.30 -10.21
C ALA A 304 -1.72 1.35 -9.03
N ILE A 305 -1.86 0.03 -9.23
CA ILE A 305 -1.49 -1.01 -8.25
C ILE A 305 -0.06 -1.55 -8.43
N GLY A 306 0.75 -0.94 -9.28
CA GLY A 306 2.19 -1.20 -9.38
C GLY A 306 2.61 -2.36 -10.29
N LEU A 307 1.73 -2.83 -11.18
CA LEU A 307 2.13 -3.65 -12.33
C LEU A 307 2.80 -2.77 -13.40
N THR A 308 3.72 -3.35 -14.16
CA THR A 308 4.42 -2.70 -15.27
C THR A 308 4.49 -3.62 -16.50
N HIS A 309 5.00 -3.11 -17.62
CA HIS A 309 4.90 -3.77 -18.91
C HIS A 309 5.52 -5.17 -18.98
N THR A 310 4.78 -6.08 -19.62
CA THR A 310 5.09 -7.52 -19.73
C THR A 310 5.65 -7.94 -21.10
N ASP A 311 5.71 -7.02 -22.05
CA ASP A 311 6.24 -7.17 -23.41
C ASP A 311 7.63 -6.50 -23.62
N LYS A 312 8.12 -5.73 -22.65
CA LYS A 312 9.45 -5.07 -22.72
C LYS A 312 10.55 -6.01 -22.20
N LEU A 313 11.77 -5.90 -22.72
CA LEU A 313 12.89 -6.82 -22.39
C LEU A 313 14.21 -6.12 -21.98
N SER A 314 14.20 -4.80 -21.79
CA SER A 314 15.43 -3.97 -21.66
C SER A 314 15.89 -3.66 -20.22
N GLY A 315 15.23 -4.22 -19.19
CA GLY A 315 15.47 -3.89 -17.79
C GLY A 315 16.52 -4.76 -17.09
N PHE A 316 17.31 -4.18 -16.17
CA PHE A 316 18.31 -4.89 -15.37
C PHE A 316 17.88 -5.22 -13.93
N LEU A 317 16.77 -4.63 -13.44
CA LEU A 317 16.29 -4.78 -12.06
C LEU A 317 14.82 -5.25 -12.06
N GLU A 318 14.61 -6.44 -12.62
CA GLU A 318 13.29 -7.05 -12.70
C GLU A 318 12.91 -7.68 -11.35
N VAL A 319 11.87 -7.20 -10.66
CA VAL A 319 11.31 -7.90 -9.50
C VAL A 319 10.24 -8.89 -9.97
N GLN A 320 10.36 -10.19 -9.63
CA GLN A 320 9.32 -11.16 -9.99
C GLN A 320 8.02 -10.83 -9.26
N VAL A 321 6.85 -11.01 -9.88
CA VAL A 321 5.68 -11.43 -9.12
C VAL A 321 5.61 -12.97 -9.13
N CYS A 322 5.93 -13.63 -8.02
CA CYS A 322 6.29 -15.06 -8.00
C CYS A 322 5.31 -16.02 -8.73
N ASP A 323 5.89 -17.03 -9.39
CA ASP A 323 5.24 -18.06 -10.24
C ASP A 323 4.51 -17.55 -11.50
N THR A 324 4.99 -16.44 -12.08
CA THR A 324 4.55 -15.88 -13.38
C THR A 324 5.62 -16.10 -14.47
N PRO A 325 5.27 -16.04 -15.77
CA PRO A 325 6.22 -16.17 -16.87
C PRO A 325 7.02 -14.87 -17.09
N ILE A 326 8.06 -14.94 -17.94
CA ILE A 326 8.84 -13.76 -18.34
C ILE A 326 7.99 -12.76 -19.15
N MET A 327 7.23 -13.31 -20.11
CA MET A 327 6.30 -12.59 -20.96
C MET A 327 4.96 -13.30 -20.90
N ASP A 328 3.86 -12.55 -20.99
CA ASP A 328 2.53 -13.09 -21.17
C ASP A 328 1.79 -12.32 -22.26
N SER A 329 1.71 -12.92 -23.45
CA SER A 329 1.06 -12.34 -24.64
C SER A 329 -0.46 -12.13 -24.51
N TYR A 330 -1.06 -12.52 -23.38
CA TYR A 330 -2.47 -12.30 -23.07
C TYR A 330 -2.68 -11.40 -21.84
N SER A 331 -1.61 -10.94 -21.20
CA SER A 331 -1.68 -10.00 -20.06
C SER A 331 -2.36 -8.70 -20.47
N VAL A 332 -3.19 -8.17 -19.56
CA VAL A 332 -3.69 -6.79 -19.64
C VAL A 332 -2.54 -5.78 -19.75
N MET A 333 -1.38 -6.08 -19.13
CA MET A 333 -0.21 -5.21 -19.01
C MET A 333 0.77 -5.31 -20.20
N ASN A 334 0.29 -5.69 -21.39
CA ASN A 334 1.06 -5.49 -22.64
C ASN A 334 0.81 -4.05 -23.13
N SER A 335 1.84 -3.36 -23.61
CA SER A 335 1.83 -1.94 -23.99
C SER A 335 1.05 -1.61 -25.29
N SER A 336 0.04 -2.40 -25.64
CA SER A 336 -0.74 -2.25 -26.87
C SER A 336 -2.24 -2.43 -26.67
N VAL A 337 -3.01 -1.40 -27.06
CA VAL A 337 -4.47 -1.38 -26.86
C VAL A 337 -5.19 -2.22 -27.94
N SER A 338 -5.40 -3.49 -27.61
CA SER A 338 -6.28 -4.42 -28.33
C SER A 338 -7.71 -4.43 -27.77
N ASN A 339 -8.53 -5.41 -28.15
CA ASN A 339 -9.89 -5.56 -27.61
C ASN A 339 -9.84 -6.30 -26.25
N TRP A 340 -10.63 -5.86 -25.26
CA TRP A 340 -10.78 -6.54 -23.97
C TRP A 340 -11.21 -8.01 -24.13
N LYS A 341 -10.51 -8.91 -23.42
CA LYS A 341 -10.73 -10.37 -23.41
C LYS A 341 -10.91 -10.95 -22.00
N GLY A 342 -10.93 -10.10 -20.96
CA GLY A 342 -10.68 -10.51 -19.58
C GLY A 342 -9.18 -10.52 -19.25
N PHE A 343 -8.85 -10.65 -17.97
CA PHE A 343 -7.50 -10.83 -17.48
C PHE A 343 -6.91 -12.19 -17.85
N SER A 344 -5.59 -12.26 -17.96
CA SER A 344 -4.88 -13.52 -18.08
C SER A 344 -4.85 -14.28 -16.74
N LYS A 345 -4.53 -15.58 -16.79
CA LYS A 345 -4.22 -16.38 -15.60
C LYS A 345 -3.10 -15.75 -14.75
N TYR A 346 -2.13 -15.11 -15.40
CA TYR A 346 -0.96 -14.56 -14.74
C TYR A 346 -1.19 -13.15 -14.19
N ASP A 347 -2.04 -12.33 -14.82
CA ASP A 347 -2.54 -11.08 -14.23
C ASP A 347 -3.24 -11.36 -12.88
N MET A 348 -4.16 -12.34 -12.86
CA MET A 348 -4.88 -12.75 -11.65
C MET A 348 -3.93 -13.30 -10.58
N LYS A 349 -2.99 -14.18 -10.97
CA LYS A 349 -1.96 -14.74 -10.06
C LYS A 349 -1.04 -13.63 -9.55
N ALA A 350 -0.67 -12.66 -10.37
CA ALA A 350 0.21 -11.57 -9.98
C ALA A 350 -0.44 -10.73 -8.88
N VAL A 351 -1.66 -10.24 -9.11
CA VAL A 351 -2.36 -9.38 -8.16
C VAL A 351 -2.75 -10.11 -6.87
N ALA A 352 -3.12 -11.39 -6.94
CA ALA A 352 -3.30 -12.23 -5.74
C ALA A 352 -1.98 -12.57 -5.00
N THR A 353 -0.81 -12.39 -5.65
CA THR A 353 0.52 -12.60 -5.03
C THR A 353 1.09 -11.30 -4.43
N MET A 354 0.77 -10.15 -5.04
CA MET A 354 1.14 -8.82 -4.54
C MET A 354 0.26 -8.40 -3.35
N TYR A 355 -1.05 -8.65 -3.45
CA TYR A 355 -2.05 -8.17 -2.49
C TYR A 355 -2.94 -9.32 -1.98
N PRO A 356 -2.38 -10.39 -1.40
CA PRO A 356 -3.15 -11.56 -0.96
C PRO A 356 -4.22 -11.19 0.07
N GLN A 357 -5.43 -11.71 -0.13
CA GLN A 357 -6.53 -11.66 0.84
C GLN A 357 -6.79 -13.06 1.40
N HIS A 358 -6.81 -13.20 2.73
CA HIS A 358 -7.12 -14.46 3.39
C HIS A 358 -7.87 -14.30 4.72
N THR A 359 -8.97 -15.05 4.87
CA THR A 359 -9.75 -15.11 6.12
C THR A 359 -9.05 -15.99 7.15
N TRP A 360 -8.08 -15.42 7.86
CA TRP A 360 -7.41 -16.06 9.00
C TRP A 360 -8.40 -16.60 10.04
N LYS A 361 -8.21 -17.86 10.44
CA LYS A 361 -8.97 -18.52 11.51
C LYS A 361 -8.39 -18.14 12.87
N TYR A 362 -9.19 -17.48 13.70
CA TYR A 362 -8.78 -17.03 15.04
C TYR A 362 -8.91 -18.13 16.09
N TYR A 363 -7.93 -18.19 16.99
CA TYR A 363 -7.90 -19.11 18.12
C TYR A 363 -8.08 -18.33 19.45
N PRO A 364 -8.93 -18.79 20.38
CA PRO A 364 -9.23 -18.07 21.63
C PRO A 364 -8.13 -18.28 22.68
N THR A 365 -6.91 -17.82 22.40
CA THR A 365 -5.76 -17.89 23.31
C THR A 365 -4.79 -16.73 23.06
N GLN A 366 -3.89 -16.49 24.02
CA GLN A 366 -2.71 -15.66 23.81
C GLN A 366 -1.43 -16.43 24.12
N ALA A 367 -0.49 -16.37 23.17
CA ALA A 367 0.75 -17.13 23.19
C ALA A 367 2.00 -16.24 23.12
N THR A 368 3.13 -16.83 23.46
CA THR A 368 4.49 -16.31 23.26
C THR A 368 5.30 -17.16 22.27
N ASP A 369 4.90 -18.43 22.07
CA ASP A 369 5.42 -19.32 21.03
C ASP A 369 4.37 -20.39 20.63
N ILE A 370 4.46 -20.93 19.41
CA ILE A 370 3.47 -21.82 18.80
C ILE A 370 4.13 -22.92 17.97
N ALA A 371 3.62 -24.15 18.05
CA ALA A 371 4.11 -25.25 17.23
C ALA A 371 2.98 -26.16 16.74
N ALA A 372 2.96 -26.37 15.43
CA ALA A 372 2.15 -27.37 14.76
C ALA A 372 2.93 -28.70 14.67
N SER A 373 2.22 -29.81 14.66
CA SER A 373 2.80 -31.12 14.34
C SER A 373 3.40 -31.11 12.93
N SER A 374 4.66 -31.54 12.83
CA SER A 374 5.35 -31.80 11.56
C SER A 374 4.88 -33.07 10.85
N GLY A 375 3.98 -33.86 11.46
CA GLY A 375 3.36 -35.05 10.88
C GLY A 375 1.98 -34.80 10.24
N LYS A 376 1.43 -35.82 9.58
CA LYS A 376 0.12 -35.74 8.89
C LYS A 376 -1.08 -35.51 9.82
N THR A 377 -0.96 -35.85 11.11
CA THR A 377 -2.02 -35.57 12.09
C THR A 377 -1.92 -34.12 12.56
N GLN A 378 -3.03 -33.39 12.48
CA GLN A 378 -3.10 -32.01 12.95
C GLN A 378 -3.05 -31.97 14.48
N TRP A 379 -1.92 -31.50 15.01
CA TRP A 379 -1.77 -31.08 16.40
C TRP A 379 -1.28 -29.64 16.41
N LEU A 380 -1.76 -28.86 17.37
CA LEU A 380 -1.31 -27.50 17.60
C LEU A 380 -1.07 -27.30 19.10
N TRP A 381 0.10 -26.76 19.44
CA TRP A 381 0.56 -26.51 20.78
C TRP A 381 0.99 -25.05 20.93
N THR A 382 0.82 -24.48 22.12
CA THR A 382 1.20 -23.09 22.42
C THR A 382 1.92 -23.02 23.75
N ILE A 383 2.95 -22.17 23.80
CA ILE A 383 3.44 -21.60 25.04
C ILE A 383 2.64 -20.30 25.27
N SER A 384 1.91 -20.22 26.38
CA SER A 384 1.03 -19.09 26.69
C SER A 384 1.81 -17.84 27.14
N LYS A 385 1.09 -16.82 27.62
CA LYS A 385 1.66 -15.70 28.40
C LYS A 385 1.63 -15.93 29.92
N THR A 386 1.01 -17.00 30.41
CA THR A 386 0.86 -17.28 31.85
C THR A 386 2.18 -17.81 32.42
N PRO A 387 2.81 -17.18 33.43
CA PRO A 387 4.06 -17.68 34.00
C PRO A 387 3.95 -19.08 34.60
N ALA A 388 4.99 -19.89 34.43
CA ALA A 388 5.09 -21.25 34.95
C ALA A 388 6.53 -21.61 35.34
N SER A 389 6.72 -22.69 36.12
CA SER A 389 8.06 -23.20 36.39
C SER A 389 8.72 -23.67 35.10
N GLY A 390 9.80 -23.00 34.68
CA GLY A 390 10.47 -23.21 33.40
C GLY A 390 10.16 -22.17 32.30
N GLY A 391 9.30 -21.18 32.55
CA GLY A 391 8.99 -20.13 31.57
C GLY A 391 7.51 -19.73 31.62
N TYR A 392 6.76 -20.06 30.57
CA TYR A 392 5.31 -19.87 30.51
C TYR A 392 4.58 -21.20 30.30
N ALA A 393 3.32 -21.28 30.72
CA ALA A 393 2.52 -22.50 30.75
C ALA A 393 2.22 -23.02 29.33
N ILE A 394 2.36 -24.34 29.17
CA ILE A 394 2.21 -25.06 27.90
C ILE A 394 0.75 -25.53 27.75
N ASN A 395 0.17 -25.40 26.55
CA ASN A 395 -1.17 -25.88 26.25
C ASN A 395 -1.22 -26.63 24.91
N ARG A 396 -2.08 -27.65 24.82
CA ARG A 396 -2.41 -28.38 23.58
C ARG A 396 -3.81 -28.02 23.13
N TYR A 397 -4.00 -27.66 21.86
CA TYR A 397 -5.33 -27.47 21.30
C TYR A 397 -6.04 -28.82 21.12
N ASN A 398 -7.30 -28.89 21.53
CA ASN A 398 -8.19 -30.01 21.28
C ASN A 398 -9.13 -29.66 20.12
N TYR A 399 -8.93 -30.31 18.97
CA TYR A 399 -9.75 -30.10 17.76
C TYR A 399 -11.21 -30.58 17.89
N VAL A 400 -11.56 -31.35 18.93
CA VAL A 400 -12.94 -31.82 19.20
C VAL A 400 -13.70 -30.87 20.12
N THR A 401 -13.05 -30.29 21.15
CA THR A 401 -13.71 -29.36 22.09
C THR A 401 -13.42 -27.88 21.79
N HIS A 402 -12.58 -27.61 20.79
CA HIS A 402 -12.08 -26.29 20.40
C HIS A 402 -11.38 -25.48 21.51
N GLN A 403 -10.86 -26.17 22.53
CA GLN A 403 -10.23 -25.58 23.71
C GLN A 403 -8.72 -25.85 23.74
N PHE A 404 -7.96 -24.93 24.32
CA PHE A 404 -6.59 -25.19 24.76
C PHE A 404 -6.61 -25.86 26.13
N LEU A 405 -6.09 -27.08 26.21
CA LEU A 405 -5.96 -27.85 27.44
C LEU A 405 -4.56 -27.65 28.03
N PRO A 406 -4.41 -27.31 29.32
CA PRO A 406 -3.12 -27.09 29.94
C PRO A 406 -2.35 -28.41 30.09
N VAL A 407 -1.03 -28.33 29.93
CA VAL A 407 -0.11 -29.46 30.10
C VAL A 407 0.95 -29.07 31.15
N PRO A 408 1.15 -29.86 32.23
CA PRO A 408 2.05 -29.49 33.32
C PRO A 408 3.48 -29.22 32.85
N GLY A 409 4.03 -28.07 33.23
CA GLY A 409 5.38 -27.64 32.86
C GLY A 409 5.41 -26.17 32.45
N GLY A 410 6.59 -25.71 31.99
CA GLY A 410 6.78 -24.36 31.48
C GLY A 410 7.98 -24.31 30.53
N ALA A 411 7.86 -23.48 29.49
CA ALA A 411 8.84 -23.38 28.41
C ALA A 411 9.00 -21.95 27.89
N LEU A 412 10.02 -21.72 27.05
CA LEU A 412 10.21 -20.54 26.20
C LEU A 412 10.21 -20.85 24.70
N ARG A 413 10.54 -22.10 24.31
CA ARG A 413 10.40 -22.59 22.93
C ARG A 413 9.76 -23.96 22.86
N ILE A 414 8.99 -24.22 21.79
CA ILE A 414 8.31 -25.49 21.53
C ILE A 414 8.42 -25.89 20.06
N ALA A 415 8.60 -27.19 19.80
CA ALA A 415 8.45 -27.79 18.47
C ALA A 415 7.74 -29.14 18.61
N VAL A 416 6.97 -29.58 17.60
CA VAL A 416 6.14 -30.79 17.72
C VAL A 416 6.54 -31.80 16.65
N GLY A 417 6.87 -33.01 17.11
CA GLY A 417 7.32 -34.09 16.23
C GLY A 417 6.21 -34.67 15.35
N PRO A 418 6.56 -35.55 14.40
CA PRO A 418 5.58 -36.28 13.59
C PRO A 418 4.73 -37.26 14.40
N ASP A 419 5.14 -37.56 15.64
CA ASP A 419 4.38 -38.29 16.66
C ASP A 419 3.33 -37.41 17.39
N GLY A 420 3.27 -36.10 17.10
CA GLY A 420 2.39 -35.15 17.77
C GLY A 420 2.85 -34.74 19.16
N LEU A 421 4.02 -35.22 19.61
CA LEU A 421 4.57 -34.96 20.94
C LEU A 421 5.50 -33.74 20.92
N PRO A 422 5.41 -32.84 21.92
CA PRO A 422 6.24 -31.65 21.98
C PRO A 422 7.65 -31.97 22.48
N TRP A 423 8.60 -31.24 21.90
CA TRP A 423 9.92 -30.96 22.43
C TRP A 423 9.93 -29.49 22.88
N ILE A 424 10.57 -29.19 24.00
CA ILE A 424 10.64 -27.84 24.55
C ILE A 424 12.05 -27.44 24.96
N VAL A 425 12.27 -26.12 25.00
CA VAL A 425 13.40 -25.48 25.69
C VAL A 425 12.82 -24.58 26.78
N ASN A 426 13.33 -24.69 28.01
CA ASN A 426 12.88 -23.90 29.16
C ASN A 426 13.72 -22.63 29.38
N ASN A 427 13.36 -21.81 30.37
CA ASN A 427 14.04 -20.54 30.69
C ASN A 427 15.45 -20.66 31.28
N LYS A 428 15.96 -21.89 31.49
CA LYS A 428 17.36 -22.20 31.80
C LYS A 428 18.11 -22.78 30.58
N GLY A 429 17.47 -22.80 29.41
CA GLY A 429 17.99 -23.45 28.21
C GLY A 429 18.03 -24.99 28.31
N GLU A 430 17.29 -25.60 29.24
CA GLU A 430 17.21 -27.06 29.38
C GLU A 430 16.22 -27.65 28.38
N ILE A 431 16.59 -28.77 27.75
CA ILE A 431 15.82 -29.40 26.67
C ILE A 431 15.03 -30.60 27.21
N TYR A 432 13.76 -30.71 26.83
CA TYR A 432 12.90 -31.85 27.19
C TYR A 432 12.11 -32.38 25.98
N LYS A 433 11.85 -33.69 25.94
CA LYS A 433 10.83 -34.32 25.08
C LYS A 433 9.70 -34.86 25.96
N MET A 434 8.44 -34.75 25.52
CA MET A 434 7.33 -35.49 26.13
C MET A 434 7.27 -36.95 25.65
N SER A 435 7.04 -37.91 26.57
CA SER A 435 6.70 -39.30 26.24
C SER A 435 5.21 -39.44 25.87
N ILE A 436 4.84 -40.61 25.35
CA ILE A 436 3.43 -40.96 25.08
C ILE A 436 2.57 -40.92 26.36
N ASP A 437 3.15 -41.25 27.51
CA ASP A 437 2.53 -41.17 28.85
C ASP A 437 2.43 -39.74 29.40
N SER A 438 2.67 -38.73 28.57
CA SER A 438 2.68 -37.30 28.95
C SER A 438 3.71 -36.94 30.04
N LYS A 439 4.83 -37.67 30.12
CA LYS A 439 5.96 -37.38 31.04
C LYS A 439 7.09 -36.65 30.31
N TRP A 440 7.71 -35.68 30.96
CA TRP A 440 8.87 -34.97 30.41
C TRP A 440 10.17 -35.72 30.66
N GLN A 441 10.85 -36.14 29.59
CA GLN A 441 12.22 -36.64 29.63
C GLN A 441 13.19 -35.47 29.35
N LYS A 442 14.06 -35.17 30.32
CA LYS A 442 15.16 -34.21 30.12
C LYS A 442 16.24 -34.82 29.22
N LEU A 443 16.77 -34.04 28.29
CA LEU A 443 17.95 -34.40 27.48
C LEU A 443 19.20 -33.64 27.96
N THR A 444 20.37 -34.15 27.56
CA THR A 444 21.66 -33.48 27.77
C THR A 444 21.81 -32.25 26.87
N GLY A 445 22.76 -31.37 27.19
CA GLY A 445 23.02 -30.16 26.41
C GLY A 445 22.14 -28.97 26.81
N SER A 446 22.19 -27.91 26.02
CA SER A 446 21.43 -26.67 26.24
C SER A 446 21.14 -25.96 24.93
N ALA A 447 19.97 -25.32 24.84
CA ALA A 447 19.45 -24.66 23.65
C ALA A 447 18.86 -23.28 23.94
N LEU A 448 18.67 -22.51 22.88
CA LEU A 448 17.91 -21.27 22.82
C LEU A 448 16.67 -21.39 21.93
N ASP A 449 16.69 -22.34 20.99
CA ASP A 449 15.60 -22.62 20.05
C ASP A 449 15.64 -24.08 19.56
N ILE A 450 14.51 -24.63 19.09
CA ILE A 450 14.36 -26.05 18.74
C ILE A 450 13.39 -26.26 17.58
N ALA A 451 13.69 -27.21 16.68
CA ALA A 451 12.79 -27.61 15.60
C ALA A 451 12.85 -29.12 15.34
N VAL A 452 11.72 -29.69 14.89
CA VAL A 452 11.58 -31.12 14.57
C VAL A 452 10.88 -31.26 13.21
N GLY A 453 11.55 -31.89 12.26
CA GLY A 453 11.00 -32.15 10.92
C GLY A 453 10.19 -33.45 10.85
N THR A 454 9.43 -33.64 9.76
CA THR A 454 8.54 -34.80 9.54
C THR A 454 9.25 -36.15 9.60
N THR A 455 10.57 -36.19 9.34
CA THR A 455 11.42 -37.39 9.48
C THR A 455 11.79 -37.74 10.93
N GLY A 456 11.36 -36.94 11.92
CA GLY A 456 11.83 -37.02 13.30
C GLY A 456 13.21 -36.37 13.52
N THR A 457 13.78 -35.74 12.49
CA THR A 457 15.07 -35.04 12.58
C THR A 457 14.95 -33.80 13.47
N VAL A 458 15.68 -33.77 14.58
CA VAL A 458 15.68 -32.66 15.55
C VAL A 458 16.92 -31.79 15.37
N HIS A 459 16.71 -30.47 15.26
CA HIS A 459 17.78 -29.46 15.32
C HIS A 459 17.51 -28.48 16.47
N ILE A 460 18.59 -27.89 17.00
CA ILE A 460 18.55 -26.81 17.99
C ILE A 460 19.48 -25.66 17.57
N ILE A 461 19.12 -24.44 17.97
CA ILE A 461 20.09 -23.38 18.21
C ILE A 461 20.64 -23.62 19.62
N SER A 462 21.93 -23.94 19.75
CA SER A 462 22.54 -24.17 21.07
C SER A 462 22.88 -22.87 21.80
N THR A 463 23.38 -22.95 23.03
CA THR A 463 23.93 -21.79 23.77
C THR A 463 25.40 -21.47 23.45
N VAL A 464 26.04 -22.20 22.53
CA VAL A 464 27.45 -21.98 22.16
C VAL A 464 27.55 -20.90 21.07
N PRO A 465 28.29 -19.78 21.26
CA PRO A 465 28.42 -18.73 20.24
C PRO A 465 29.05 -19.23 18.93
N ALA A 466 28.62 -18.66 17.80
CA ALA A 466 29.18 -18.92 16.47
C ALA A 466 28.98 -17.71 15.53
N PRO A 467 29.73 -17.58 14.41
CA PRO A 467 29.49 -16.52 13.43
C PRO A 467 28.06 -16.62 12.87
N GLY A 468 27.23 -15.59 13.04
CA GLY A 468 25.79 -15.63 12.72
C GLY A 468 24.86 -15.85 13.93
N GLY A 469 25.39 -16.01 15.15
CA GLY A 469 24.60 -16.15 16.37
C GLY A 469 25.15 -17.25 17.27
N PHE A 470 24.48 -18.41 17.28
CA PHE A 470 24.88 -19.57 18.06
C PHE A 470 24.92 -20.84 17.21
N ALA A 471 25.78 -21.79 17.60
CA ALA A 471 26.04 -23.00 16.85
C ALA A 471 24.77 -23.88 16.73
N ILE A 472 24.43 -24.24 15.49
CA ILE A 472 23.35 -25.17 15.17
C ILE A 472 23.81 -26.60 15.50
N LYS A 473 22.95 -27.38 16.16
CA LYS A 473 23.24 -28.79 16.48
C LYS A 473 22.06 -29.69 16.12
N TYR A 474 22.34 -30.93 15.73
CA TYR A 474 21.33 -31.95 15.40
C TYR A 474 21.45 -33.16 16.31
N TRP A 475 20.33 -33.83 16.57
CA TRP A 475 20.28 -35.03 17.42
C TRP A 475 20.63 -36.28 16.61
N LYS A 476 21.68 -37.00 17.01
CA LYS A 476 22.07 -38.29 16.40
C LYS A 476 22.83 -39.15 17.42
N ASN A 477 22.58 -40.45 17.43
CA ASN A 477 23.24 -41.42 18.32
C ASN A 477 23.19 -41.02 19.82
N ASN A 478 22.04 -40.50 20.26
CA ASN A 478 21.81 -39.95 21.61
C ASN A 478 22.73 -38.77 22.02
N GLN A 479 23.28 -38.02 21.06
CA GLN A 479 24.12 -36.85 21.30
C GLN A 479 23.80 -35.67 20.36
N TRP A 480 24.13 -34.46 20.80
CA TRP A 480 24.07 -33.23 19.99
C TRP A 480 25.34 -33.07 19.16
N ASN A 481 25.21 -33.31 17.87
CA ASN A 481 26.29 -33.16 16.90
C ASN A 481 26.22 -31.75 16.31
N GLN A 482 27.34 -31.04 16.19
CA GLN A 482 27.36 -29.66 15.70
C GLN A 482 27.44 -29.62 14.18
N LEU A 483 26.62 -28.77 13.55
CA LEU A 483 26.72 -28.47 12.13
C LEU A 483 27.87 -27.48 11.88
N PRO A 484 28.78 -27.73 10.92
CA PRO A 484 29.79 -26.75 10.50
C PRO A 484 29.21 -25.47 9.88
N GLY A 485 30.01 -24.41 9.87
CA GLY A 485 29.69 -23.14 9.19
C GLY A 485 29.03 -22.10 10.10
N LYS A 486 28.09 -21.32 9.54
CA LYS A 486 27.36 -20.26 10.25
C LYS A 486 26.47 -20.84 11.37
N GLY A 487 26.45 -20.13 12.50
CA GLY A 487 25.40 -20.23 13.50
C GLY A 487 24.15 -19.43 13.13
N ALA A 488 23.15 -19.48 14.00
CA ALA A 488 21.86 -18.83 13.81
C ALA A 488 21.19 -18.43 15.15
N VAL A 489 20.02 -17.80 15.06
CA VAL A 489 19.14 -17.41 16.18
C VAL A 489 17.70 -17.91 16.07
N ARG A 490 17.33 -18.52 14.93
CA ARG A 490 16.12 -19.35 14.75
C ARG A 490 16.39 -20.58 13.90
N ILE A 491 15.62 -21.65 14.10
CA ILE A 491 15.73 -22.90 13.36
C ILE A 491 14.34 -23.46 12.97
N ALA A 492 14.25 -24.02 11.76
CA ALA A 492 13.14 -24.84 11.28
C ALA A 492 13.70 -26.07 10.54
N VAL A 493 12.93 -27.15 10.42
CA VAL A 493 13.33 -28.37 9.70
C VAL A 493 12.19 -28.82 8.81
N SER A 494 12.42 -28.91 7.50
CA SER A 494 11.41 -29.30 6.52
C SER A 494 11.03 -30.78 6.61
N SER A 495 10.00 -31.17 5.86
CA SER A 495 9.59 -32.57 5.74
C SER A 495 10.64 -33.50 5.12
N THR A 496 11.56 -32.95 4.32
CA THR A 496 12.72 -33.67 3.78
C THR A 496 13.91 -33.73 4.74
N GLY A 497 13.78 -33.19 5.96
CA GLY A 497 14.86 -33.09 6.94
C GLY A 497 15.85 -31.93 6.69
N VAL A 498 15.63 -31.11 5.66
CA VAL A 498 16.47 -29.95 5.36
C VAL A 498 16.22 -28.85 6.38
N ALA A 499 17.25 -28.49 7.13
CA ALA A 499 17.18 -27.37 8.06
C ALA A 499 17.17 -26.02 7.33
N TRP A 500 16.38 -25.09 7.85
CA TRP A 500 16.35 -23.68 7.50
C TRP A 500 16.55 -22.86 8.77
N ALA A 501 17.22 -21.72 8.69
CA ALA A 501 17.56 -20.93 9.86
C ALA A 501 17.53 -19.43 9.56
N ILE A 502 17.59 -18.60 10.61
CA ILE A 502 17.81 -17.15 10.49
C ILE A 502 19.03 -16.78 11.34
N ASP A 503 19.98 -16.04 10.75
CA ASP A 503 21.16 -15.53 11.47
C ASP A 503 20.88 -14.22 12.23
N ASN A 504 21.82 -13.79 13.08
CA ASN A 504 21.70 -12.59 13.89
C ASN A 504 21.69 -11.27 13.08
N ALA A 505 21.90 -11.31 11.76
CA ALA A 505 21.67 -10.21 10.83
C ALA A 505 20.31 -10.33 10.10
N ASN A 506 19.41 -11.18 10.58
CA ASN A 506 18.10 -11.52 10.00
C ASN A 506 18.18 -12.21 8.62
N LYS A 507 19.32 -12.78 8.21
CA LYS A 507 19.44 -13.48 6.91
C LYS A 507 18.87 -14.89 7.02
N ILE A 508 18.05 -15.27 6.05
CA ILE A 508 17.53 -16.64 5.93
C ILE A 508 18.61 -17.53 5.33
N LEU A 509 18.94 -18.60 6.04
CA LEU A 509 19.89 -19.62 5.63
C LEU A 509 19.19 -20.96 5.35
N LYS A 510 19.75 -21.75 4.44
CA LYS A 510 19.27 -23.10 4.08
C LYS A 510 20.41 -24.10 4.20
N SER A 511 20.15 -25.30 4.73
CA SER A 511 21.15 -26.36 4.79
C SER A 511 21.37 -27.00 3.41
N ASN A 512 22.63 -27.19 3.04
CA ASN A 512 23.03 -28.04 1.91
C ASN A 512 23.36 -29.49 2.33
N GLY A 513 23.10 -29.85 3.60
CA GLY A 513 23.45 -31.14 4.20
C GLY A 513 24.83 -31.18 4.89
N THR A 514 25.71 -30.19 4.62
CA THR A 514 27.04 -30.06 5.25
C THR A 514 27.16 -28.81 6.10
N TYR A 515 26.64 -27.66 5.63
CA TYR A 515 26.62 -26.38 6.31
C TYR A 515 25.40 -25.55 5.90
N MET A 516 25.25 -24.35 6.47
CA MET A 516 24.17 -23.41 6.14
C MET A 516 24.62 -22.37 5.10
N GLU A 517 23.88 -22.27 4.00
CA GLU A 517 24.11 -21.34 2.90
C GLU A 517 23.15 -20.14 2.98
N ASP A 518 23.65 -18.96 2.59
CA ASP A 518 22.91 -17.70 2.59
C ASP A 518 21.97 -17.65 1.38
N THR A 519 20.66 -17.48 1.61
CA THR A 519 19.67 -17.48 0.52
C THR A 519 19.49 -16.10 -0.14
N GLY A 520 20.14 -15.06 0.38
CA GLY A 520 19.92 -13.67 -0.02
C GLY A 520 18.60 -13.07 0.47
N ALA A 521 17.72 -13.87 1.08
CA ALA A 521 16.46 -13.43 1.70
C ALA A 521 16.62 -13.13 3.20
N PHE A 522 15.63 -12.44 3.77
CA PHE A 522 15.65 -12.02 5.17
C PHE A 522 14.33 -12.27 5.90
N GLY A 523 14.42 -12.55 7.20
CA GLY A 523 13.28 -12.81 8.09
C GLY A 523 13.67 -12.72 9.57
N ARG A 524 12.66 -12.74 10.45
CA ARG A 524 12.78 -12.64 11.92
C ARG A 524 12.44 -13.95 12.64
N ASP A 525 11.60 -14.78 12.02
CA ASP A 525 11.18 -16.10 12.49
C ASP A 525 10.84 -16.98 11.28
N ILE A 526 10.95 -18.31 11.39
CA ILE A 526 10.88 -19.23 10.24
C ILE A 526 10.25 -20.58 10.60
N ALA A 527 9.44 -21.13 9.70
CA ALA A 527 8.78 -22.42 9.84
C ALA A 527 8.82 -23.21 8.52
N ALA A 528 8.76 -24.54 8.60
CA ALA A 528 8.73 -25.41 7.42
C ALA A 528 7.67 -26.52 7.61
N GLY A 529 6.80 -26.68 6.59
CA GLY A 529 5.64 -27.55 6.62
C GLY A 529 5.87 -28.94 6.00
N GLY A 530 4.88 -29.82 6.19
CA GLY A 530 4.93 -31.22 5.75
C GLY A 530 4.99 -31.42 4.23
N ASN A 531 4.43 -30.48 3.48
CA ASN A 531 4.42 -30.46 2.01
C ASN A 531 5.69 -29.82 1.41
N GLY A 532 6.69 -29.46 2.22
CA GLY A 532 7.90 -28.77 1.78
C GLY A 532 7.78 -27.24 1.67
N SER A 533 6.60 -26.66 1.90
CA SER A 533 6.43 -25.20 2.01
C SER A 533 7.27 -24.65 3.16
N VAL A 534 7.88 -23.49 2.96
CA VAL A 534 8.62 -22.75 3.99
C VAL A 534 7.98 -21.40 4.16
N TYR A 535 7.85 -20.94 5.39
CA TYR A 535 7.21 -19.67 5.74
C TYR A 535 8.12 -18.88 6.68
N ALA A 536 8.04 -17.56 6.63
CA ALA A 536 8.81 -16.69 7.49
C ALA A 536 8.01 -15.47 7.93
N ILE A 537 8.31 -14.97 9.12
CA ILE A 537 8.00 -13.58 9.49
C ILE A 537 9.08 -12.71 8.84
N GLY A 538 8.68 -11.80 7.94
CA GLY A 538 9.57 -10.92 7.20
C GLY A 538 10.07 -9.71 8.00
N GLN A 539 10.68 -8.74 7.31
CA GLN A 539 11.19 -7.51 7.94
C GLN A 539 10.21 -6.32 7.90
N THR A 540 9.31 -6.26 6.91
CA THR A 540 8.34 -5.16 6.70
C THR A 540 7.33 -5.11 7.85
N ALA A 541 7.16 -3.96 8.50
CA ALA A 541 6.15 -3.79 9.55
C ALA A 541 4.75 -3.69 8.96
N VAL A 542 3.77 -4.39 9.56
CA VAL A 542 2.35 -4.41 9.16
C VAL A 542 1.46 -4.56 10.40
N LEU A 543 0.14 -4.45 10.25
CA LEU A 543 -0.79 -4.70 11.35
C LEU A 543 -0.64 -6.15 11.88
N GLY A 544 -0.41 -6.29 13.18
CA GLY A 544 -0.10 -7.59 13.81
C GLY A 544 1.40 -7.91 13.96
N GLY A 545 2.31 -7.05 13.49
CA GLY A 545 3.76 -7.23 13.66
C GLY A 545 4.54 -6.99 12.37
N TYR A 546 5.02 -8.07 11.75
CA TYR A 546 5.75 -8.00 10.48
C TYR A 546 5.15 -8.95 9.44
N SER A 547 5.31 -8.61 8.16
CA SER A 547 4.73 -9.31 7.00
C SER A 547 4.92 -10.82 7.08
N VAL A 548 3.84 -11.61 7.02
CA VAL A 548 3.96 -13.06 6.84
C VAL A 548 4.40 -13.34 5.39
N LYS A 549 5.33 -14.27 5.17
CA LYS A 549 5.81 -14.66 3.84
C LYS A 549 5.86 -16.17 3.64
N LYS A 550 5.67 -16.63 2.40
CA LYS A 550 5.88 -18.01 1.96
C LYS A 550 7.00 -18.07 0.92
N ASN A 551 7.80 -19.12 0.93
CA ASN A 551 8.74 -19.42 -0.14
C ASN A 551 8.04 -20.25 -1.24
N GLU A 552 7.87 -19.66 -2.41
CA GLU A 552 7.44 -20.30 -3.64
C GLU A 552 8.67 -20.45 -4.54
N ASN A 553 9.21 -21.66 -4.65
CA ASN A 553 10.31 -21.99 -5.58
C ASN A 553 11.58 -21.12 -5.43
N GLY A 554 11.86 -20.62 -4.22
CA GLY A 554 12.96 -19.67 -3.93
C GLY A 554 12.54 -18.20 -3.86
N CYS A 555 11.43 -17.83 -4.50
CA CYS A 555 10.81 -16.51 -4.45
C CYS A 555 10.00 -16.35 -3.14
N TRP A 556 10.03 -15.19 -2.49
CA TRP A 556 9.36 -14.98 -1.18
C TRP A 556 8.13 -14.09 -1.31
N VAL A 557 6.97 -14.72 -1.57
CA VAL A 557 5.66 -14.04 -1.63
C VAL A 557 5.24 -13.55 -0.24
N GLN A 558 4.51 -12.45 -0.20
CA GLN A 558 3.76 -12.06 1.00
C GLN A 558 2.52 -12.96 1.14
N LEU A 559 2.06 -13.16 2.38
CA LEU A 559 0.72 -13.64 2.71
C LEU A 559 -0.05 -12.52 3.41
N ASP A 560 -1.36 -12.64 3.54
CA ASP A 560 -2.18 -11.65 4.24
C ASP A 560 -1.75 -11.51 5.72
N GLY A 561 -1.70 -10.28 6.24
CA GLY A 561 -1.50 -9.99 7.65
C GLY A 561 -0.06 -10.08 8.18
N GLY A 562 0.05 -9.86 9.50
CA GLY A 562 1.32 -9.85 10.22
C GLY A 562 1.43 -10.88 11.34
N GLY A 563 2.68 -11.15 11.73
CA GLY A 563 3.03 -11.95 12.91
C GLY A 563 4.37 -11.55 13.53
N VAL A 564 4.71 -12.23 14.62
CA VAL A 564 5.99 -12.13 15.35
C VAL A 564 6.62 -13.49 15.67
N ALA A 565 5.84 -14.57 15.62
CA ALA A 565 6.31 -15.96 15.61
C ALA A 565 5.43 -16.81 14.67
N ILE A 566 5.97 -17.88 14.10
CA ILE A 566 5.32 -18.70 13.06
C ILE A 566 5.59 -20.19 13.18
N THR A 567 4.59 -21.01 12.87
CA THR A 567 4.71 -22.46 12.66
C THR A 567 3.99 -22.87 11.36
N ALA A 568 4.29 -24.06 10.83
CA ALA A 568 3.67 -24.60 9.62
C ALA A 568 3.29 -26.08 9.81
N HIS A 569 2.16 -26.50 9.24
CA HIS A 569 1.60 -27.82 9.54
C HIS A 569 2.18 -28.95 8.68
N GLY A 570 2.36 -30.12 9.28
CA GLY A 570 2.81 -31.37 8.66
C GLY A 570 1.81 -32.03 7.70
N ASN A 571 0.56 -31.57 7.70
CA ASN A 571 -0.50 -32.04 6.79
C ASN A 571 -0.63 -31.20 5.51
N GLY A 572 0.11 -30.10 5.38
CA GLY A 572 0.07 -29.20 4.22
C GLY A 572 -0.96 -28.06 4.32
N MET A 573 -1.61 -27.86 5.47
CA MET A 573 -2.29 -26.60 5.79
C MET A 573 -1.29 -25.43 5.84
N GLY A 574 -1.80 -24.19 5.82
CA GLY A 574 -0.99 -22.99 5.86
C GLY A 574 -0.27 -22.77 7.21
N PRO A 575 0.41 -21.63 7.35
CA PRO A 575 1.07 -21.29 8.60
C PRO A 575 0.05 -20.94 9.70
N ALA A 576 0.43 -21.21 10.95
CA ALA A 576 -0.18 -20.56 12.10
C ALA A 576 0.80 -19.54 12.68
N VAL A 577 0.31 -18.36 13.04
CA VAL A 577 1.11 -17.22 13.51
C VAL A 577 0.63 -16.73 14.87
N ILE A 578 1.57 -16.18 15.64
CA ILE A 578 1.30 -15.30 16.77
C ILE A 578 1.53 -13.87 16.32
N ASP A 579 0.63 -12.96 16.68
CA ASP A 579 0.78 -11.53 16.39
C ASP A 579 1.42 -10.73 17.53
N ASN A 580 1.71 -9.44 17.33
CA ASN A 580 2.34 -8.59 18.33
C ASN A 580 1.47 -8.34 19.59
N PHE A 581 0.16 -8.62 19.52
CA PHE A 581 -0.73 -8.67 20.68
C PHE A 581 -0.78 -10.06 21.33
N GLY A 582 -0.08 -11.04 20.76
CA GLY A 582 -0.02 -12.44 21.20
C GLY A 582 -1.18 -13.31 20.71
N MET A 583 -2.05 -12.80 19.84
CA MET A 583 -3.20 -13.53 19.32
C MET A 583 -2.77 -14.61 18.33
N VAL A 584 -3.35 -15.81 18.44
CA VAL A 584 -3.08 -16.94 17.54
C VAL A 584 -4.04 -16.95 16.36
N ARG A 585 -3.50 -17.09 15.14
CA ARG A 585 -4.24 -17.25 13.88
C ARG A 585 -3.70 -18.43 13.07
N GLU A 586 -4.56 -19.15 12.34
CA GLU A 586 -4.21 -20.22 11.39
C GLU A 586 -4.69 -19.81 9.98
N TYR A 587 -3.88 -20.08 8.95
CA TYR A 587 -4.15 -19.82 7.53
C TYR A 587 -4.76 -21.07 6.87
#